data_AF-A0A495R8B0-F1
#
_entry.id   AF-A0A495R8B0-F1
#
_cell.length_a   1.000
_cell.length_b   1.000
_cell.length_c   1.000
_cell.angle_alpha   90.00
_cell.angle_beta   90.00
_cell.angle_gamma   90.00
#
_symmetry.space_group_name_H-M   'P 1'
#
loop_
_entity.id
_entity.type
_entity.pdbx_description
1 polymer ?
#
loop_
_entity_poly.entity_id
_entity_poly.type
_entity_poly.pdbx_seq_one_letter_code
_entity_poly.pdbx_strand_id
1 'polypeptide(L)'
;MIDNYDDRNREKTLDAVSDFSAEQLKAFIEFEKAHKNRKTVVEPLERELMTVTSAGRNYVAGLWFDSVDEEKIVRESRRIEQAIDAGDLEVVG
;
A
#
# COMPACT_ATOMS: atom_id res chain seq x y z
N MET A 1 -6.69 14.07 0.60
CA MET A 1 -5.56 14.86 1.12
C MET A 1 -5.81 15.11 2.60
N ILE A 2 -4.78 15.09 3.45
CA ILE A 2 -4.95 15.14 4.91
C ILE A 2 -5.16 16.59 5.37
N ASP A 3 -6.21 16.84 6.16
CA ASP A 3 -6.46 18.14 6.77
C ASP A 3 -5.37 18.54 7.78
N ASN A 4 -4.94 19.80 7.72
CA ASN A 4 -3.87 20.39 8.54
C ASN A 4 -2.52 19.67 8.40
N TYR A 5 -2.22 19.13 7.22
CA TYR A 5 -0.97 18.41 6.95
C TYR A 5 0.28 19.18 7.40
N ASP A 6 0.30 20.50 7.17
CA ASP A 6 1.49 21.30 7.45
C ASP A 6 1.86 21.39 8.94
N ASP A 7 0.86 21.32 9.81
CA ASP A 7 1.01 21.45 11.26
C ASP A 7 1.15 20.09 11.97
N ARG A 8 1.02 18.97 11.25
CA ARG A 8 1.10 17.62 11.84
C ARG A 8 2.54 17.17 12.04
N ASN A 9 2.80 16.63 13.22
CA ASN A 9 4.03 15.89 13.51
C ASN A 9 3.97 14.46 12.93
N ARG A 10 5.07 13.70 13.07
CA ARG A 10 5.18 12.32 12.57
C ARG A 10 4.02 11.44 13.01
N GLU A 11 3.76 11.33 14.31
CA GLU A 11 2.74 10.43 14.87
C GLU A 11 1.34 10.80 14.37
N LYS A 12 0.97 12.09 14.42
CA LYS A 12 -0.31 12.57 13.91
C LYS A 12 -0.49 12.37 12.40
N THR A 13 0.62 12.27 11.66
CA THR A 13 0.59 12.01 10.22
C THR A 13 0.36 10.53 9.96
N LEU A 14 1.10 9.65 10.64
CA LEU A 14 0.92 8.19 10.55
C LEU A 14 -0.49 7.76 10.98
N ASP A 15 -1.00 8.33 12.07
CA ASP A 15 -2.35 8.07 12.56
C ASP A 15 -3.42 8.48 11.55
N ALA A 16 -3.25 9.63 10.87
CA ALA A 16 -4.19 10.13 9.88
C ALA A 16 -4.33 9.25 8.64
N VAL A 17 -3.28 8.51 8.31
CA VAL A 17 -3.23 7.64 7.12
C VAL A 17 -3.40 6.17 7.46
N SER A 18 -3.62 5.84 8.74
CA SER A 18 -3.74 4.46 9.21
C SER A 18 -4.87 3.70 8.51
N ASP A 19 -5.96 4.37 8.15
CA ASP A 19 -7.12 3.77 7.46
C ASP A 19 -7.12 3.98 5.94
N PHE A 20 -6.05 4.51 5.35
CA PHE A 20 -5.99 4.73 3.91
C PHE A 20 -6.03 3.41 3.14
N SER A 21 -6.70 3.40 1.99
CA SER A 21 -6.51 2.33 1.01
C SER A 21 -5.08 2.32 0.48
N ALA A 22 -4.66 1.24 -0.18
CA ALA A 22 -3.33 1.16 -0.80
C ALA A 22 -3.09 2.30 -1.81
N GLU A 23 -4.09 2.61 -2.63
CA GLU A 23 -4.02 3.73 -3.58
C GLU A 23 -3.88 5.08 -2.87
N GLN A 24 -4.68 5.32 -1.83
CA GLN A 24 -4.62 6.55 -1.04
C GLN A 24 -3.27 6.67 -0.33
N LEU A 25 -2.74 5.57 0.20
CA LEU A 25 -1.44 5.54 0.86
C LEU A 25 -0.31 5.83 -0.14
N LYS A 26 -0.34 5.20 -1.32
CA LYS A 26 0.63 5.46 -2.40
C LYS A 26 0.60 6.94 -2.81
N ALA A 27 -0.59 7.48 -3.05
CA ALA A 27 -0.76 8.89 -3.39
C ALA A 27 -0.24 9.82 -2.28
N PHE A 28 -0.45 9.45 -1.02
CA PHE A 28 0.08 10.19 0.12
C PHE A 28 1.61 10.14 0.21
N ILE A 29 2.22 8.98 -0.03
CA ILE A 29 3.68 8.83 -0.03
C ILE A 29 4.30 9.71 -1.13
N GLU A 30 3.76 9.68 -2.34
CA GLU A 30 4.26 10.52 -3.44
C GLU A 30 4.07 12.02 -3.14
N PHE A 31 2.94 12.38 -2.53
CA PHE A 31 2.73 13.73 -2.04
C PHE A 31 3.77 14.11 -0.98
N GLU A 32 4.00 13.28 0.04
CA GLU A 32 4.98 13.52 1.10
C GLU A 32 6.38 13.70 0.51
N LYS A 33 6.81 12.82 -0.41
CA LYS A 33 8.10 12.91 -1.11
C LYS A 33 8.27 14.21 -1.90
N ALA A 34 7.20 14.69 -2.55
CA ALA A 34 7.22 15.93 -3.33
C ALA A 34 7.20 17.21 -2.46
N HIS A 35 6.82 17.11 -1.18
CA HIS A 35 6.65 18.27 -0.30
C HIS A 35 7.76 18.36 0.77
N LYS A 36 7.61 17.61 1.87
CA LYS A 36 8.53 17.67 3.02
C LYS A 36 9.54 16.51 3.02
N ASN A 37 9.24 15.44 2.29
CA ASN A 37 10.00 14.21 2.18
C ASN A 37 10.49 13.70 3.55
N ARG A 38 9.60 13.68 4.55
CA ARG A 38 9.97 13.23 5.90
C ARG A 38 10.21 11.74 5.87
N LYS A 39 11.49 11.36 5.82
CA LYS A 39 11.93 9.96 5.78
C LYS A 39 11.28 9.08 6.87
N THR A 40 11.12 9.61 8.08
CA THR A 40 10.51 8.90 9.22
C THR A 40 8.99 8.73 9.13
N VAL A 41 8.35 9.35 8.14
CA VAL A 41 6.95 9.16 7.73
C VAL A 41 6.90 8.26 6.48
N VAL A 42 7.75 8.53 5.47
CA VAL A 42 7.73 7.80 4.19
C VAL A 42 8.12 6.32 4.35
N GLU A 43 9.27 6.03 4.96
CA GLU A 43 9.81 4.65 4.98
C GLU A 43 8.88 3.64 5.67
N PRO A 44 8.25 3.93 6.82
CA PRO A 44 7.30 3.01 7.42
C PRO A 44 6.10 2.74 6.51
N LEU A 45 5.57 3.76 5.85
CA LEU A 45 4.39 3.63 4.99
C LEU A 45 4.70 2.90 3.68
N GLU A 46 5.90 3.05 3.13
CA GLU A 46 6.33 2.24 1.98
C GLU A 46 6.41 0.76 2.32
N ARG A 47 6.82 0.40 3.55
CA ARG A 47 6.83 -1.00 4.02
C ARG A 47 5.43 -1.58 4.19
N GLU A 48 4.41 -0.75 4.36
CA GLU A 48 3.02 -1.20 4.42
C GLU A 48 2.44 -1.50 3.02
N LEU A 49 3.17 -1.19 1.94
CA LEU A 49 2.74 -1.44 0.58
C LEU A 49 3.56 -2.56 -0.06
N MET A 50 2.87 -3.43 -0.79
CA MET A 50 3.48 -4.46 -1.61
C MET A 50 2.85 -4.47 -2.99
N THR A 51 3.63 -4.83 -4.00
CA THR A 51 3.15 -5.08 -5.35
C THR A 51 2.93 -6.58 -5.51
N VAL A 52 1.77 -6.97 -6.00
CA VAL A 52 1.40 -8.38 -6.19
C VAL A 52 0.83 -8.64 -7.57
N THR A 53 1.02 -9.86 -8.06
CA THR A 53 0.38 -10.41 -9.27
C THR A 53 -0.45 -11.63 -8.89
N SER A 54 -1.32 -12.08 -9.82
CA SER A 54 -2.12 -13.29 -9.61
C SER A 54 -1.48 -14.53 -10.22
N ALA A 55 -1.49 -15.64 -9.47
CA ALA A 55 -0.93 -16.92 -9.91
C ALA A 55 -1.93 -17.76 -10.74
N GLY A 56 -2.64 -17.13 -11.70
CA GLY A 56 -3.57 -17.83 -12.59
C GLY A 56 -5.06 -17.75 -12.22
N ARG A 57 -5.43 -16.93 -11.24
CA ARG A 57 -6.82 -16.67 -10.87
C ARG A 57 -7.15 -15.19 -10.99
N ASN A 58 -8.25 -14.87 -11.67
CA ASN A 58 -8.70 -13.48 -11.83
C ASN A 58 -9.26 -12.86 -10.54
N TYR A 59 -9.58 -13.65 -9.51
CA TYR A 59 -10.06 -13.10 -8.24
C TYR A 59 -9.39 -13.78 -7.04
N VAL A 60 -8.61 -13.01 -6.29
CA VAL A 60 -7.83 -13.49 -5.14
C VAL A 60 -7.81 -12.42 -4.06
N ALA A 61 -8.02 -12.79 -2.79
CA ALA A 61 -7.90 -11.88 -1.65
C ALA A 61 -8.73 -10.57 -1.75
N GLY A 62 -9.84 -10.58 -2.48
CA GLY A 62 -10.67 -9.37 -2.67
C GLY A 62 -10.24 -8.49 -3.85
N LEU A 63 -9.21 -8.89 -4.60
CA LEU A 63 -8.68 -8.20 -5.76
C LEU A 63 -9.14 -8.91 -7.02
N TRP A 64 -9.58 -8.14 -8.02
CA TRP A 64 -9.84 -8.63 -9.37
C TRP A 64 -8.68 -8.28 -10.28
N PHE A 65 -8.08 -9.28 -10.93
CA PHE A 65 -7.02 -9.18 -11.91
C PHE A 65 -7.56 -9.52 -13.31
N ASP A 66 -7.28 -8.65 -14.29
CA ASP A 66 -7.63 -8.83 -15.69
C ASP A 66 -6.63 -9.76 -16.42
N SER A 67 -5.40 -9.87 -15.91
CA SER A 67 -4.40 -10.83 -16.36
C SER A 67 -3.46 -11.28 -15.23
N VAL A 68 -2.73 -12.37 -15.46
CA VAL A 68 -1.72 -12.88 -14.51
C VAL A 68 -0.52 -11.94 -14.37
N ASP A 69 -0.22 -11.17 -15.42
CA ASP A 69 0.85 -10.18 -15.43
C ASP A 69 0.40 -8.81 -14.87
N GLU A 70 -0.88 -8.66 -14.50
CA GLU A 70 -1.37 -7.40 -13.93
C GLU A 70 -0.83 -7.22 -12.50
N GLU A 71 -0.03 -6.19 -12.31
CA GLU A 71 0.48 -5.78 -11.01
C GLU A 71 -0.54 -4.90 -10.27
N LYS A 72 -0.76 -5.20 -9.00
CA LYS A 72 -1.55 -4.35 -8.09
C LYS A 72 -0.76 -4.01 -6.85
N ILE A 73 -0.88 -2.77 -6.43
CA ILE A 73 -0.31 -2.30 -5.16
C ILE A 73 -1.39 -2.45 -4.09
N VAL A 74 -1.04 -3.17 -3.05
CA VAL A 74 -1.93 -3.49 -1.94
C VAL A 74 -1.25 -3.19 -0.62
N ARG A 75 -2.05 -3.02 0.43
CA ARG A 75 -1.52 -2.95 1.78
C ARG A 75 -1.24 -4.33 2.32
N GLU A 76 -0.17 -4.44 3.08
CA GLU A 76 0.09 -5.64 3.88
C GLU A 76 -1.12 -5.91 4.79
N SER A 77 -1.66 -7.11 4.67
CA SER A 77 -2.76 -7.56 5.51
C SER A 77 -2.75 -9.06 5.58
N ARG A 78 -3.28 -9.61 6.67
CA ARG A 78 -3.39 -11.06 6.87
C ARG A 78 -4.04 -11.79 5.70
N ARG A 79 -5.01 -11.17 5.02
CA ARG A 79 -5.68 -11.79 3.86
C ARG A 79 -4.75 -11.89 2.65
N ILE A 80 -3.91 -10.90 2.43
CA ILE A 80 -2.93 -10.87 1.34
C ILE A 80 -1.80 -11.86 1.65
N GLU A 81 -1.28 -11.83 2.87
CA GLU A 81 -0.27 -12.80 3.35
C GLU A 81 -0.74 -14.24 3.16
N GLN A 82 -1.96 -14.57 3.58
CA GLN A 82 -2.53 -15.91 3.41
C GLN A 82 -2.66 -16.32 1.94
N ALA A 83 -2.96 -15.38 1.04
CA ALA A 83 -3.04 -15.67 -0.39
C ALA A 83 -1.65 -15.87 -1.02
N ILE A 84 -0.63 -15.17 -0.52
CA ILE A 84 0.77 -15.39 -0.91
C ILE A 84 1.24 -16.77 -0.42
N ASP A 85 1.00 -17.11 0.86
CA ASP A 85 1.36 -18.40 1.45
C ASP A 85 0.67 -19.58 0.75
N ALA A 86 -0.56 -19.37 0.26
CA ALA A 86 -1.30 -20.35 -0.52
C ALA A 86 -0.82 -20.48 -1.98
N GLY A 87 0.04 -19.57 -2.44
CA GLY A 87 0.51 -19.49 -3.83
C GLY A 87 -0.54 -18.96 -4.80
N ASP A 88 -1.57 -18.26 -4.31
CA ASP A 88 -2.58 -17.61 -5.15
C ASP A 88 -2.15 -16.18 -5.59
N LEU A 89 -1.28 -15.54 -4.80
CA LEU A 89 -0.60 -14.27 -5.12
C LEU A 89 0.91 -14.44 -5.10
N GLU A 90 1.61 -13.65 -5.91
CA GLU A 90 3.07 -13.56 -5.92
C GLU A 90 3.49 -12.11 -5.67
N VAL A 91 4.53 -11.91 -4.86
CA VAL A 91 5.09 -10.57 -4.60
C VAL A 91 6.07 -10.21 -5.72
N VAL A 92 5.88 -9.03 -6.30
CA VAL A 92 6.79 -8.47 -7.32
C VAL A 92 7.82 -7.58 -6.61
N GLY A 93 9.11 -7.84 -6.86
CA GLY A 93 10.24 -7.15 -6.25
C GLY A 93 11.25 -6.62 -7.26
#